data_AF-A0A0F9ITE2-F1
#
_entry.id   AF-A0A0F9ITE2-F1
#
_cell.length_a   1.000
_cell.length_b   1.000
_cell.length_c   1.000
_cell.angle_alpha   90.00
_cell.angle_beta   90.00
_cell.angle_gamma   90.00
#
_symmetry.space_group_name_H-M   'P 1'
#
loop_
_entity.id
_entity.type
_entity.pdbx_description
1 polymer ?
#
loop_
_entity_poly.entity_id
_entity_poly.type
_entity_poly.pdbx_seq_one_letter_code
_entity_poly.pdbx_strand_id
1 'polypeptide(L)'
;MSEQVKIEKGYYYNGQLKYEIPYHQGQRHGIGKWWYENGQSWYETQYHQDQQHGMEKWWYENGQIEYERYYLYNEQVSEEEYRKHELVESLACLNK
;
A
#
# COMPACT_ATOMS: atom_id res chain seq x y z
N MET A 1 -22.32 4.05 -13.68
CA MET A 1 -21.56 5.19 -13.12
C MET A 1 -20.22 4.65 -12.70
N SER A 2 -19.13 5.01 -13.36
CA SER A 2 -17.80 4.50 -13.01
C SER A 2 -17.43 5.00 -11.61
N GLU A 3 -17.15 4.09 -10.68
CA GLU A 3 -16.67 4.43 -9.35
C GLU A 3 -15.33 5.16 -9.48
N GLN A 4 -15.33 6.42 -9.07
CA GLN A 4 -14.16 7.27 -9.16
C GLN A 4 -13.21 6.92 -8.02
N VAL A 5 -12.05 6.35 -8.35
CA VAL A 5 -10.94 6.25 -7.40
C VAL A 5 -10.45 7.67 -7.13
N LYS A 6 -10.57 8.12 -5.88
CA LYS A 6 -10.06 9.41 -5.43
C LYS A 6 -8.64 9.21 -4.91
N ILE A 7 -7.71 10.08 -5.27
CA ILE A 7 -6.35 10.04 -4.71
C ILE A 7 -6.21 11.22 -3.77
N GLU A 8 -5.96 10.95 -2.49
CA GLU A 8 -5.54 11.96 -1.53
C GLU A 8 -4.04 12.18 -1.68
N LYS A 9 -3.62 13.45 -1.68
CA LYS A 9 -2.20 13.83 -1.80
C LYS A 9 -1.84 14.81 -0.71
N GLY A 10 -0.71 14.56 -0.06
CA GLY A 10 -0.06 15.53 0.82
C GLY A 10 1.23 16.03 0.20
N TYR A 11 1.60 17.26 0.52
CA TYR A 11 2.82 17.89 0.03
C TYR A 11 3.66 18.40 1.21
N TYR A 12 4.97 18.43 1.03
CA TYR A 12 5.90 19.13 1.91
C TYR A 12 5.77 20.65 1.76
N TYR A 13 6.37 21.41 2.68
CA TYR A 13 6.35 22.89 2.64
C TYR A 13 6.96 23.45 1.35
N ASN A 14 7.94 22.73 0.79
CA ASN A 14 8.59 23.07 -0.48
C ASN A 14 7.75 22.72 -1.73
N GLY A 15 6.54 22.16 -1.55
CA GLY A 15 5.62 21.78 -2.62
C GLY A 15 5.84 20.40 -3.23
N GLN A 16 6.84 19.64 -2.79
CA GLN A 16 7.07 18.28 -3.27
C GLN A 16 6.07 17.29 -2.69
N LEU A 17 5.76 16.24 -3.45
CA LEU A 17 4.80 15.22 -3.04
C LEU A 17 5.33 14.46 -1.83
N LYS A 18 4.53 14.41 -0.76
CA LYS A 18 4.84 13.73 0.50
C LYS A 18 4.20 12.36 0.57
N TYR A 19 2.95 12.26 0.15
CA TYR A 19 2.23 10.99 0.10
C TYR A 19 1.09 11.01 -0.91
N GLU A 20 0.71 9.83 -1.38
CA GLU A 20 -0.49 9.60 -2.15
C GLU A 20 -1.20 8.36 -1.62
N ILE A 21 -2.51 8.46 -1.40
CA ILE A 21 -3.32 7.37 -0.88
C ILE A 21 -4.57 7.25 -1.76
N PRO A 22 -4.78 6.11 -2.44
CA PRO A 22 -5.99 5.86 -3.20
C PRO A 22 -7.16 5.51 -2.28
N TYR A 23 -8.33 6.04 -2.61
CA TYR A 23 -9.60 5.81 -1.95
C TYR A 23 -10.62 5.29 -2.96
N HIS A 24 -11.35 4.26 -2.55
CA HIS A 24 -12.51 3.72 -3.24
C HIS A 24 -13.71 3.76 -2.30
N GLN A 25 -14.84 4.33 -2.75
CA GLN A 25 -16.05 4.52 -1.93
C GLN A 25 -15.81 5.22 -0.56
N GLY A 26 -14.82 6.11 -0.50
CA GLY A 26 -14.49 6.85 0.73
C GLY A 26 -13.57 6.09 1.70
N GLN A 27 -13.14 4.88 1.36
CA GLN A 27 -12.21 4.07 2.15
C GLN A 27 -10.87 3.93 1.42
N ARG A 28 -9.76 3.86 2.15
CA ARG A 28 -8.43 3.61 1.55
C ARG A 28 -8.45 2.24 0.86
N HIS A 29 -8.05 2.22 -0.40
CA HIS A 29 -8.06 1.01 -1.21
C HIS A 29 -7.03 1.11 -2.34
N GLY A 30 -6.06 0.19 -2.36
CA GLY A 30 -4.91 0.19 -3.25
C GLY A 30 -3.60 0.53 -2.54
N ILE A 31 -2.57 0.86 -3.33
CA ILE A 31 -1.21 1.12 -2.83
C ILE A 31 -1.09 2.58 -2.37
N GLY A 32 -0.88 2.79 -1.08
CA GLY A 32 -0.43 4.07 -0.54
C GLY A 32 1.09 4.21 -0.65
N LYS A 33 1.56 5.41 -0.96
CA LYS A 33 2.99 5.70 -1.14
C LYS A 33 3.40 6.98 -0.43
N TRP A 34 4.61 7.00 0.09
CA TRP A 34 5.21 8.16 0.74
C TRP A 34 6.63 8.37 0.23
N TRP A 35 6.99 9.64 0.04
CA TRP A 35 8.28 10.05 -0.51
C TRP A 35 9.02 10.96 0.43
N TYR A 36 10.34 10.95 0.33
CA TYR A 36 11.23 11.89 0.99
C TYR A 36 11.17 13.22 0.24
N GLU A 37 11.68 14.30 0.84
CA GLU A 37 11.81 15.58 0.12
C GLU A 37 12.74 15.46 -1.10
N ASN A 38 13.64 14.48 -1.16
CA ASN A 38 14.43 14.26 -2.38
C ASN A 38 13.60 13.59 -3.52
N GLY A 39 12.33 13.24 -3.28
CA GLY A 39 11.43 12.60 -4.25
C GLY A 39 11.51 11.07 -4.31
N GLN A 40 12.38 10.43 -3.53
CA GLN A 40 12.48 8.96 -3.45
C GLN A 40 11.42 8.39 -2.52
N SER A 41 10.88 7.22 -2.85
CA SER A 41 9.91 6.53 -1.98
C SER A 41 10.62 6.00 -0.73
N TRP A 42 10.03 6.22 0.44
CA TRP A 42 10.51 5.64 1.71
C TRP A 42 9.52 4.68 2.34
N TYR A 43 8.27 4.70 1.89
CA TYR A 43 7.24 3.82 2.42
C TYR A 43 6.15 3.54 1.40
N GLU A 44 5.76 2.27 1.31
CA GLU A 44 4.62 1.80 0.53
C GLU A 44 3.88 0.75 1.35
N THR A 45 2.55 0.81 1.31
CA THR A 45 1.69 -0.20 1.94
C THR A 45 0.42 -0.35 1.14
N GLN A 46 -0.21 -1.52 1.24
CA GLN A 46 -1.45 -1.84 0.53
C GLN A 46 -2.63 -1.74 1.49
N TYR A 47 -3.70 -1.10 1.03
CA TYR A 47 -4.96 -1.00 1.75
C TYR A 47 -6.06 -1.75 1.02
N HIS A 48 -6.92 -2.42 1.79
CA HIS A 48 -8.20 -2.94 1.36
C HIS A 48 -9.26 -2.47 2.35
N GLN A 49 -10.15 -1.57 1.90
CA GLN A 49 -11.28 -1.06 2.71
C GLN A 49 -10.81 -0.52 4.09
N ASP A 50 -9.87 0.43 4.06
CA ASP A 50 -9.23 1.04 5.24
C ASP A 50 -8.32 0.13 6.07
N GLN A 51 -8.17 -1.15 5.72
CA GLN A 51 -7.29 -2.08 6.43
C GLN A 51 -5.99 -2.28 5.66
N GLN A 52 -4.85 -2.33 6.35
CA GLN A 52 -3.60 -2.79 5.75
C GLN A 52 -3.76 -4.24 5.32
N HIS A 53 -3.60 -4.51 4.04
CA HIS A 53 -3.77 -5.83 3.45
C HIS A 53 -2.82 -5.96 2.27
N GLY A 54 -1.70 -6.64 2.49
CA GLY A 54 -0.61 -6.72 1.54
C GLY A 54 0.77 -6.54 2.19
N MET A 55 1.74 -6.32 1.32
CA MET A 55 3.12 -6.09 1.71
C MET A 55 3.35 -4.61 2.05
N GLU A 56 4.00 -4.38 3.17
CA GLU A 56 4.54 -3.11 3.63
C GLU A 56 6.04 -3.08 3.35
N LYS A 57 6.52 -1.99 2.75
CA LYS A 57 7.92 -1.79 2.40
C LYS A 57 8.44 -0.46 2.92
N TRP A 58 9.63 -0.49 3.48
CA TRP A 58 10.37 0.70 3.89
C TRP A 58 11.71 0.75 3.15
N TRP A 59 12.11 1.96 2.76
CA TRP A 59 13.40 2.20 2.11
C TRP A 59 14.15 3.29 2.84
N TYR A 60 15.46 3.13 2.92
CA TYR A 60 16.38 4.20 3.29
C TYR A 60 16.49 5.25 2.15
N GLU A 61 17.00 6.44 2.47
CA GLU A 61 17.29 7.49 1.48
C GLU A 61 18.33 7.09 0.41
N ASN A 62 19.04 5.98 0.57
CA ASN A 62 19.91 5.45 -0.48
C ASN A 62 19.16 4.52 -1.46
N GLY A 63 17.85 4.33 -1.27
CA GLY A 63 16.98 3.44 -2.06
C GLY A 63 17.08 1.96 -1.69
N GLN A 64 17.89 1.58 -0.69
CA GLN A 64 17.93 0.21 -0.18
C GLN A 64 16.73 -0.07 0.71
N ILE A 65 16.19 -1.28 0.61
CA ILE A 65 15.10 -1.73 1.47
C ILE A 65 15.62 -1.80 2.91
N GLU A 66 14.90 -1.12 3.80
CA GLU A 66 15.15 -1.15 5.24
C GLU A 66 14.49 -2.40 5.85
N TYR A 67 13.20 -2.61 5.61
CA TYR A 67 12.51 -3.86 5.93
C TYR A 67 11.23 -4.05 5.10
N GLU A 68 10.74 -5.28 5.12
CA GLU A 68 9.45 -5.67 4.57
C GLU A 68 8.62 -6.34 5.66
N ARG A 69 7.31 -6.10 5.67
CA ARG A 69 6.33 -6.76 6.54
C ARG A 69 5.10 -7.14 5.73
N TYR A 70 4.35 -8.12 6.23
CA TYR A 70 3.14 -8.59 5.57
C TYR A 70 1.96 -8.44 6.51
N TYR A 71 0.85 -7.95 5.98
CA TYR A 71 -0.38 -7.74 6.73
C TYR A 71 -1.57 -8.37 6.02
N LEU A 72 -2.46 -8.99 6.79
CA LEU A 72 -3.78 -9.39 6.36
C LEU A 72 -4.80 -8.69 7.27
N TYR A 73 -5.55 -7.74 6.71
CA TYR A 73 -6.61 -7.02 7.42
C TYR A 73 -6.15 -6.36 8.74
N ASN A 74 -5.04 -5.64 8.70
CA ASN A 74 -4.31 -5.01 9.82
C ASN A 74 -3.54 -5.97 10.74
N GLU A 75 -3.64 -7.28 10.57
CA GLU A 75 -2.86 -8.23 11.36
C GLU A 75 -1.53 -8.51 10.67
N GLN A 76 -0.43 -8.30 11.39
CA GLN A 76 0.89 -8.66 10.89
C GLN A 76 1.02 -10.18 10.85
N VAL A 77 1.36 -10.72 9.67
CA VAL A 77 1.52 -12.15 9.44
C VAL A 77 2.92 -12.46 8.91
N SER A 78 3.26 -13.75 8.92
CA SER A 78 4.45 -14.22 8.21
C SER A 78 4.28 -14.12 6.70
N GLU A 79 5.42 -14.05 5.98
CA GLU A 79 5.42 -14.11 4.52
C GLU A 79 4.74 -15.38 3.99
N GLU A 80 4.92 -16.52 4.67
CA GLU A 80 4.34 -17.80 4.26
C GLU A 80 2.80 -17.77 4.35
N GLU A 81 2.25 -17.23 5.45
CA GLU A 81 0.81 -17.06 5.61
C GLU A 81 0.23 -16.10 4.56
N TYR A 82 0.93 -14.98 4.31
CA TYR A 82 0.55 -14.03 3.28
C TYR A 82 0.52 -14.67 1.88
N ARG A 83 1.58 -15.38 1.48
CA ARG A 83 1.65 -16.06 0.18
C ARG A 83 0.58 -17.13 0.01
N LYS A 84 0.24 -17.86 1.09
CA LYS A 84 -0.87 -18.82 1.08
C LYS A 84 -2.21 -18.10 0.86
N HIS A 85 -2.44 -16.98 1.54
CA HIS A 85 -3.64 -16.18 1.39
C HIS A 85 -3.78 -15.64 -0.04
N GLU A 86 -2.71 -15.03 -0.57
CA GLU A 86 -2.66 -14.48 -1.94
C GLU A 86 -2.95 -15.57 -3.00
N LEU A 87 -2.42 -16.78 -2.81
CA LEU A 87 -2.70 -17.91 -3.70
C LEU A 87 -4.18 -18.31 -3.65
N VAL A 88 -4.78 -18.37 -2.46
CA VAL A 88 -6.20 -18.72 -2.30
C VAL A 88 -7.10 -17.66 -2.95
N GLU A 89 -6.84 -16.37 -2.74
CA GLU A 89 -7.60 -15.29 -3.37
C GLU A 89 -7.47 -15.29 -4.90
N SER A 90 -6.25 -15.50 -5.41
CA SER A 90 -6.00 -15.62 -6.86
C SER A 90 -6.78 -16.78 -7.47
N LEU A 91 -6.77 -17.96 -6.81
CA LEU A 91 -7.55 -19.12 -7.26
C LEU A 91 -9.06 -18.91 -7.15
N ALA A 92 -9.54 -18.19 -6.13
CA ALA A 92 -10.96 -17.86 -5.98
C ALA A 92 -11.46 -16.93 -7.09
N CYS A 93 -10.61 -16.04 -7.60
CA CYS A 93 -10.91 -15.17 -8.74
C CYS A 93 -10.90 -15.91 -10.09
N LEU A 94 -10.11 -16.98 -10.25
CA LEU A 94 -10.04 -17.76 -11.49
C LEU A 94 -11.21 -18.74 -11.69
N ASN A 95 -11.92 -19.09 -10.61
CA ASN A 95 -13.04 -20.03 -10.64
C ASN A 95 -14.42 -19.34 -10.67
N LYS A 96 -14.46 -18.03 -10.95
CA LYS A 96 -15.68 -17.25 -11.20
C LYS A 96 -15.84 -16.97 -12.69
#